data_AF-A0A4Q4UUT6-F1
#
_entry.id   AF-A0A4Q4UUT6-F1
#
_cell.length_a   1.000
_cell.length_b   1.000
_cell.length_c   1.000
_cell.angle_alpha   90.00
_cell.angle_beta   90.00
_cell.angle_gamma   90.00
#
_symmetry.space_group_name_H-M   'P 1'
#
loop_
_entity.id
_entity.type
_entity.pdbx_description
1 polymer ?
#
loop_
_entity_poly.entity_id
_entity_poly.type
_entity_poly.pdbx_seq_one_letter_code
_entity_poly.pdbx_strand_id
1 'polypeptide(L)'
;MSTSNNINCPSNAVDDSVNLSIPQDITYAVIPGQNVSAAMVSCCQPNLVNIVDVCWNWCQIPSNMTNDADESEIMFSFGSCLLANGRNISQSNGLLTHMASSATPNHVVTLPGLALVAVTALRLLI
;
A
#
# COMPACT_ATOMS: atom_id res chain seq x y z
N MET A 1 -10.10 -32.89 -26.02
CA MET A 1 -9.25 -31.68 -26.05
C MET A 1 -9.47 -30.91 -24.76
N SER A 2 -8.53 -30.98 -23.82
CA SER A 2 -8.49 -30.12 -22.63
C SER A 2 -7.04 -30.00 -22.16
N THR A 3 -6.27 -29.11 -22.79
CA THR A 3 -4.98 -28.68 -22.25
C THR A 3 -5.26 -27.74 -21.08
N SER A 4 -5.22 -28.25 -19.85
CA SER A 4 -5.10 -27.41 -18.66
C SER A 4 -3.73 -26.74 -18.71
N ASN A 5 -3.67 -25.55 -19.28
CA ASN A 5 -2.49 -24.70 -19.15
C ASN A 5 -2.48 -24.18 -17.71
N ASN A 6 -1.76 -24.86 -16.83
CA ASN A 6 -1.48 -24.37 -15.49
C ASN A 6 -0.55 -23.16 -15.61
N ILE A 7 -1.11 -21.99 -15.94
CA ILE A 7 -0.37 -20.73 -16.03
C ILE A 7 0.04 -20.35 -14.61
N ASN A 8 1.23 -20.76 -14.20
CA ASN A 8 1.74 -20.45 -12.88
C ASN A 8 2.00 -18.94 -12.82
N CYS A 9 1.23 -18.22 -12.00
CA CYS A 9 1.41 -16.77 -11.90
C CYS A 9 2.76 -16.43 -11.28
N PRO A 10 3.42 -15.36 -11.73
CA PRO A 10 4.69 -14.93 -11.16
C PRO A 10 4.51 -14.64 -9.67
N SER A 11 5.49 -15.03 -8.85
CA SER A 11 5.46 -14.81 -7.40
C SER A 11 6.55 -13.85 -6.93
N ASN A 12 7.43 -13.37 -7.81
CA ASN A 12 8.64 -12.65 -7.44
C ASN A 12 8.55 -11.15 -7.67
N ALA A 13 7.75 -10.70 -8.64
CA ALA A 13 7.49 -9.29 -8.91
C ALA A 13 6.21 -9.14 -9.72
N VAL A 14 5.46 -8.07 -9.44
CA VAL A 14 4.38 -7.61 -10.31
C VAL A 14 5.05 -6.94 -11.51
N ASP A 15 4.66 -7.32 -12.73
CA ASP A 15 5.17 -6.71 -13.96
C ASP A 15 4.71 -5.24 -14.05
N ASP A 16 5.55 -4.35 -14.59
CA ASP A 16 5.20 -2.95 -14.81
C ASP A 16 3.94 -2.79 -15.69
N SER A 17 3.62 -3.78 -16.54
CA SER A 17 2.37 -3.82 -17.33
C SER A 17 1.10 -3.80 -16.46
N VAL A 18 1.17 -4.43 -15.29
CA VAL A 18 0.06 -4.52 -14.33
C VAL A 18 -0.20 -3.14 -13.73
N ASN A 19 0.87 -2.41 -13.42
CA ASN A 19 0.76 -1.05 -12.89
C ASN A 19 0.08 -0.12 -13.91
N LEU A 20 0.35 -0.25 -15.21
CA LEU A 20 -0.32 0.57 -16.23
C LEU A 20 -1.84 0.34 -16.34
N SER A 21 -2.32 -0.83 -15.89
CA SER A 21 -3.72 -1.23 -15.99
C SER A 21 -4.55 -0.88 -14.74
N ILE A 22 -3.90 -0.45 -13.67
CA ILE A 22 -4.54 -0.05 -12.41
C ILE A 22 -4.46 1.48 -12.29
N PRO A 23 -5.54 2.18 -11.90
CA PRO A 23 -5.48 3.62 -11.65
C PRO A 23 -4.39 3.96 -10.63
N GLN A 24 -3.53 4.93 -10.96
CA GLN A 24 -2.36 5.30 -10.13
C GLN A 24 -2.68 6.36 -9.07
N ASP A 25 -3.88 6.93 -9.12
CA ASP A 25 -4.41 7.95 -8.21
C ASP A 25 -5.08 7.37 -6.96
N ILE A 26 -5.07 6.04 -6.81
CA ILE A 26 -5.63 5.32 -5.66
C ILE A 26 -4.56 4.49 -4.96
N THR A 27 -4.69 4.31 -3.66
CA THR A 27 -3.87 3.35 -2.91
C THR A 27 -4.44 1.95 -3.13
N TYR A 28 -3.63 1.02 -3.65
CA TYR A 28 -4.08 -0.33 -4.01
C TYR A 28 -3.10 -1.42 -3.57
N ALA A 29 -3.62 -2.64 -3.48
CA ALA A 29 -2.83 -3.84 -3.24
C ALA A 29 -2.99 -4.82 -4.40
N VAL A 30 -1.91 -5.55 -4.71
CA VAL A 30 -1.87 -6.57 -5.76
C VAL A 30 -1.28 -7.85 -5.20
N ILE A 31 -1.92 -8.99 -5.50
CA ILE A 31 -1.42 -10.32 -5.17
C ILE A 31 -1.57 -11.30 -6.35
N PRO A 32 -0.66 -12.29 -6.52
CA PRO A 32 -0.75 -13.21 -7.64
C PRO A 32 -1.94 -14.16 -7.48
N GLY A 33 -2.55 -14.54 -8.59
CA GLY A 33 -3.65 -15.49 -8.61
C GLY A 33 -4.52 -15.35 -9.84
N GLN A 34 -4.92 -16.49 -10.40
CA GLN A 34 -5.79 -16.55 -11.59
C GLN A 34 -7.27 -16.38 -11.28
N ASN A 35 -7.64 -16.55 -10.01
CA ASN A 35 -9.01 -16.46 -9.53
C ASN A 35 -9.07 -15.44 -8.41
N VAL A 36 -10.28 -14.90 -8.19
CA VAL A 36 -10.56 -13.97 -7.11
C VAL A 36 -10.30 -14.68 -5.78
N SER A 37 -9.30 -14.21 -5.04
CA SER A 37 -8.92 -14.79 -3.76
C SER A 37 -9.93 -14.39 -2.69
N ALA A 38 -10.49 -15.36 -1.97
CA ALA A 38 -11.41 -15.11 -0.85
C ALA A 38 -10.77 -14.20 0.22
N ALA A 39 -9.47 -14.37 0.50
CA ALA A 39 -8.74 -13.50 1.41
C ALA A 39 -8.66 -12.05 0.89
N MET A 40 -8.44 -11.87 -0.40
CA MET A 40 -8.46 -10.54 -1.03
C MET A 40 -9.86 -9.93 -0.91
N VAL A 41 -10.92 -10.71 -1.18
CA VAL A 41 -12.31 -10.25 -1.04
C VAL A 41 -12.57 -9.76 0.39
N SER A 42 -12.17 -10.52 1.41
CA SER A 42 -12.34 -10.11 2.81
C SER A 42 -11.59 -8.81 3.13
N CYS A 43 -10.34 -8.68 2.67
CA CYS A 43 -9.47 -7.56 3.03
C CYS A 43 -9.73 -6.27 2.22
N CYS A 44 -10.36 -6.39 1.05
CA CYS A 44 -10.67 -5.27 0.18
C CYS A 44 -12.03 -4.64 0.46
N GLN A 45 -12.90 -5.26 1.28
CA GLN A 45 -14.24 -4.73 1.53
C GLN A 45 -14.19 -3.28 2.03
N PRO A 46 -15.06 -2.39 1.49
CA PRO A 46 -16.16 -2.65 0.55
C PRO A 46 -15.77 -2.65 -0.94
N ASN A 47 -14.50 -2.45 -1.27
CA ASN A 47 -14.02 -2.35 -2.65
C ASN A 47 -14.00 -3.73 -3.34
N LEU A 48 -14.31 -3.73 -4.64
CA LEU A 48 -14.30 -4.94 -5.45
C LEU A 48 -12.87 -5.39 -5.76
N VAL A 49 -12.67 -6.71 -5.80
CA VAL A 49 -11.43 -7.33 -6.27
C VAL A 49 -11.55 -7.59 -7.77
N ASN A 50 -10.54 -7.16 -8.50
CA ASN A 50 -10.44 -7.34 -9.94
C ASN A 50 -9.26 -8.25 -10.28
N ILE A 51 -9.29 -8.83 -11.48
CA ILE A 51 -8.17 -9.59 -12.03
C ILE A 51 -7.60 -8.82 -13.22
N VAL A 52 -6.29 -8.68 -13.26
CA VAL A 52 -5.54 -8.05 -14.36
C VAL A 52 -4.45 -8.99 -14.84
N ASP A 53 -4.17 -8.95 -16.15
CA ASP A 53 -3.20 -9.82 -16.85
C ASP A 53 -3.35 -11.31 -16.51
N VAL A 54 -4.60 -11.76 -16.24
CA VAL A 54 -4.98 -13.16 -15.91
C VAL A 54 -4.35 -13.69 -14.62
N CYS A 55 -3.42 -12.95 -13.99
CA CYS A 55 -2.57 -13.48 -12.94
C CYS A 55 -2.46 -12.61 -11.70
N TRP A 56 -3.14 -11.47 -11.66
CA TRP A 56 -3.02 -10.53 -10.56
C TRP A 56 -4.39 -10.13 -10.05
N ASN A 57 -4.65 -10.50 -8.80
CA ASN A 57 -5.76 -9.96 -8.04
C ASN A 57 -5.37 -8.58 -7.53
N TRP A 58 -6.21 -7.58 -7.74
CA TRP A 58 -5.98 -6.26 -7.17
C TRP A 58 -7.26 -5.63 -6.65
N CYS A 59 -7.11 -4.70 -5.73
CA CYS A 59 -8.21 -3.86 -5.25
C CYS A 59 -7.67 -2.54 -4.70
N GLN A 60 -8.55 -1.53 -4.63
CA GLN A 60 -8.29 -0.36 -3.81
C GLN A 60 -8.27 -0.75 -2.33
N ILE A 61 -7.25 -0.31 -1.59
CA ILE A 61 -7.17 -0.55 -0.16
C ILE A 61 -8.27 0.26 0.55
N PRO A 62 -9.03 -0.35 1.47
CA PRO A 62 -10.05 0.35 2.25
C PRO A 62 -9.50 1.54 3.03
N SER A 63 -10.29 2.63 3.10
CA SER A 63 -9.85 3.89 3.72
C SER A 63 -9.51 3.76 5.21
N ASN A 64 -10.13 2.83 5.93
CA ASN A 64 -9.80 2.55 7.32
C ASN A 64 -8.37 2.00 7.53
N MET A 65 -7.71 1.54 6.47
CA MET A 65 -6.30 1.14 6.50
C MET A 65 -5.36 2.19 5.92
N THR A 66 -5.87 3.19 5.18
CA THR A 66 -5.04 4.22 4.52
C THR A 66 -5.10 5.59 5.19
N ASN A 67 -6.09 5.84 6.05
CA ASN A 67 -6.24 7.12 6.74
C ASN A 67 -5.07 7.35 7.70
N ASP A 68 -4.32 8.42 7.47
CA ASP A 68 -3.14 8.83 8.26
C ASP A 68 -2.01 7.77 8.36
N ALA A 69 -2.05 6.74 7.51
CA ALA A 69 -1.09 5.65 7.50
C ALA A 69 -0.03 5.85 6.41
N ASP A 70 1.22 5.52 6.74
CA ASP A 70 2.29 5.43 5.73
C ASP A 70 2.24 4.08 4.99
N GLU A 71 3.07 3.97 3.95
CA GLU A 71 3.14 2.76 3.12
C GLU A 71 3.45 1.49 3.94
N SER A 72 4.32 1.61 4.96
CA SER A 72 4.74 0.46 5.77
C SER A 72 3.61 -0.01 6.68
N GLU A 73 2.86 0.93 7.27
CA GLU A 73 1.68 0.63 8.07
C GLU A 73 0.57 0.00 7.22
N ILE A 74 0.34 0.51 6.01
CA ILE A 74 -0.64 -0.04 5.06
C ILE A 74 -0.24 -1.46 4.66
N MET A 75 1.01 -1.68 4.25
CA MET A 75 1.51 -3.00 3.86
C MET A 75 1.39 -4.00 5.01
N PHE A 76 1.74 -3.61 6.24
CA PHE A 76 1.61 -4.46 7.41
C PHE A 76 0.15 -4.78 7.76
N SER A 77 -0.73 -3.78 7.73
CA SER A 77 -2.15 -3.93 8.07
C SER A 77 -2.88 -4.80 7.06
N PHE A 78 -2.68 -4.52 5.77
CA PHE A 78 -3.26 -5.32 4.69
C PHE A 78 -2.70 -6.74 4.71
N GLY A 79 -1.39 -6.87 4.94
CA GLY A 79 -0.75 -8.17 5.03
C GLY A 79 -1.23 -9.02 6.21
N SER A 80 -1.46 -8.39 7.36
CA SER A 80 -2.05 -9.03 8.54
C SER A 80 -3.47 -9.52 8.26
N CYS A 81 -4.27 -8.73 7.54
CA CYS A 81 -5.60 -9.15 7.11
C CYS A 81 -5.54 -10.40 6.21
N LEU A 82 -4.64 -10.41 5.21
CA LEU A 82 -4.46 -11.55 4.32
C LEU A 82 -4.09 -12.82 5.11
N LEU A 83 -3.15 -12.69 6.05
CA LEU A 83 -2.73 -13.79 6.91
C LEU A 83 -3.89 -14.31 7.77
N ALA A 84 -4.67 -13.43 8.38
CA ALA A 84 -5.85 -13.79 9.16
C ALA A 84 -6.93 -14.52 8.35
N ASN A 85 -6.98 -14.27 7.04
CA ASN A 85 -7.88 -14.95 6.09
C ASN A 85 -7.21 -16.16 5.39
N GLY A 86 -6.11 -16.69 5.96
CA GLY A 86 -5.48 -17.93 5.51
C GLY A 86 -4.53 -17.77 4.33
N ARG A 87 -4.15 -16.53 3.96
CA ARG A 87 -3.22 -16.27 2.87
C ARG A 87 -1.86 -15.81 3.41
N ASN A 88 -0.88 -16.71 3.37
CA ASN A 88 0.49 -16.41 3.79
C ASN A 88 1.31 -15.76 2.65
N ILE A 89 1.45 -14.44 2.74
CA ILE A 89 2.21 -13.60 1.81
C ILE A 89 3.73 -13.65 2.05
N SER A 90 4.18 -13.98 3.26
CA SER A 90 5.61 -14.20 3.57
C SER A 90 6.21 -15.36 2.78
N GLN A 91 5.37 -16.29 2.33
CA GLN A 91 5.79 -17.44 1.51
C GLN A 91 5.76 -17.16 0.00
N SER A 92 5.12 -16.06 -0.43
CA SER A 92 4.76 -15.88 -1.84
C SER A 92 5.31 -14.61 -2.50
N ASN A 93 6.08 -13.75 -1.80
CA ASN A 93 6.66 -12.48 -2.32
C ASN A 93 5.70 -11.64 -3.19
N GLY A 94 4.41 -11.88 -2.99
CA GLY A 94 3.37 -11.52 -3.94
C GLY A 94 2.39 -10.56 -3.31
N LEU A 95 2.85 -9.67 -2.43
CA LEU A 95 2.09 -8.51 -2.04
C LEU A 95 2.85 -7.29 -2.52
N LEU A 96 2.26 -6.58 -3.48
CA LEU A 96 2.67 -5.24 -3.85
C LEU A 96 1.60 -4.27 -3.35
N THR A 97 2.04 -3.18 -2.72
CA THR A 97 1.18 -2.06 -2.36
C THR A 97 1.66 -0.83 -3.12
N HIS A 98 0.72 -0.04 -3.62
CA HIS A 98 0.98 1.25 -4.24
C HIS A 98 0.29 2.33 -3.44
N MET A 99 1.00 3.43 -3.19
CA MET A 99 0.48 4.63 -2.53
C MET A 99 0.14 5.69 -3.58
N ALA A 100 -1.10 6.21 -3.53
CA ALA A 100 -1.44 7.36 -4.34
C ALA A 100 -0.54 8.56 -3.97
N SER A 101 -0.06 9.31 -4.98
CA SER A 101 0.84 10.45 -4.76
C SER A 101 0.26 11.59 -3.91
N SER A 102 -1.05 11.58 -3.64
CA SER A 102 -1.76 12.53 -2.77
C SER A 102 -1.92 12.05 -1.32
N ALA A 103 -1.58 10.80 -1.02
CA ALA A 103 -1.74 10.16 0.28
C ALA A 103 -0.49 10.25 1.17
N THR A 104 0.58 10.93 0.73
CA THR A 104 1.73 11.21 1.58
C THR A 104 1.28 12.05 2.78
N PRO A 105 1.33 11.52 4.01
CA PRO A 105 1.10 12.34 5.18
C PRO A 105 2.17 13.42 5.15
N ASN A 106 1.76 14.68 5.07
CA ASN A 106 2.67 15.77 5.36
C ASN A 106 3.05 15.62 6.82
N HIS A 107 4.11 14.86 7.10
CA HIS A 107 4.80 14.94 8.38
C HIS A 107 5.45 16.32 8.41
N VAL A 108 4.64 17.33 8.72
CA VAL A 108 5.11 18.63 9.17
C VAL A 108 5.84 18.29 10.46
N VAL A 109 7.15 18.11 10.34
CA VAL A 109 8.04 18.09 11.47
C VAL A 109 8.03 19.52 12.02
N THR A 110 7.04 19.83 12.85
CA THR A 110 7.09 20.97 13.74
C THR A 110 8.18 20.65 14.76
N LEU A 111 9.45 20.91 14.42
CA LEU A 111 10.52 21.07 15.40
C LEU A 111 10.07 22.15 16.38
N PRO A 112 9.73 21.84 17.65
CA PRO A 112 9.43 22.88 18.61
C PRO A 112 10.76 23.40 19.14
N GLY A 113 11.05 24.67 18.91
CA GLY A 113 11.91 25.44 19.79
C GLY A 113 13.41 25.41 19.50
N LEU A 114 13.84 26.15 18.48
CA LEU A 114 15.05 26.96 18.60
C LEU A 114 14.62 28.41 18.84
N ALA A 115 14.29 28.72 20.10
CA ALA A 115 14.15 30.09 20.54
C ALA A 115 15.54 30.75 20.55
N LEU A 116 15.83 31.52 19.51
CA LEU A 116 16.96 32.45 19.49
C LEU A 116 16.71 33.55 20.53
N VAL A 117 17.26 33.40 21.73
CA VAL A 117 17.31 34.49 22.71
C VAL A 117 18.42 35.45 22.30
N ALA A 118 18.07 36.49 21.54
CA ALA A 118 18.95 37.62 21.30
C ALA A 118 18.98 38.50 22.56
N VAL A 119 20.05 38.40 23.36
CA VAL A 119 20.31 39.33 24.46
C VAL A 119 20.91 40.60 23.87
N THR A 120 20.09 41.62 23.64
CA THR A 120 20.55 42.96 23.33
C THR A 120 21.01 43.64 24.64
N ALA A 121 22.33 43.71 24.84
CA ALA A 121 22.90 44.54 25.89
C ALA A 121 22.79 46.02 25.49
N LEU A 122 21.73 46.69 25.97
CA LEU A 122 21.60 48.14 25.91
C LEU A 122 22.09 48.73 27.25
N ARG A 123 23.26 49.36 27.26
CA ARG A 123 23.66 50.33 28.28
C ARG A 123 24.29 51.53 27.58
N LEU A 124 23.44 52.50 27.25
CA LEU A 124 23.83 53.88 27.02
C LEU A 124 23.97 54.58 28.38
N LEU A 125 25.14 55.19 28.58
CA LEU A 125 25.40 56.48 29.24
C LEU A 125 24.91 56.70 30.68
N ILE A 126 25.87 56.76 31.62
CA ILE A 126 26.21 57.98 32.38
C ILE A 126 27.74 58.07 32.43
#